data_AF-A0A382TF66-F1
#
_entry.id   AF-A0A382TF66-F1
#
_cell.length_a   1.000
_cell.length_b   1.000
_cell.length_c   1.000
_cell.angle_alpha   90.00
_cell.angle_beta   90.00
_cell.angle_gamma   90.00
#
_symmetry.space_group_name_H-M   'P 1'
#
loop_
_entity.id
_entity.type
_entity.pdbx_description
1 polymer ?
#
loop_
_entity_poly.entity_id
_entity_poly.type
_entity_poly.pdbx_seq_one_letter_code
_entity_poly.pdbx_strand_id
1 'polypeptide(L)'
;MPLFKPQTEWLPPEEFPDLTQACEIAIDLETKDPNLNIRMGSGSVVGVGEVVGVSVATEDFCAYYPFAHEGGGNMDRKMIIKWLTDVLKTPSDKIFHNAMYDVCWLRAMGLKINGRIIDTMIAAALCDENRLRYDLNGCGRDYVGKGKDESALYEAAKSWGVDPKAEMYKLPAMYVGAYAERDAQLTLELWQELKKEIIHQDIQSIFKMEMELFPCLVDMRFLGVRVNQEQAAIEK
;
A
#
# COMPACT_ATOMS: atom_id res chain seq x y z
N MET A 1 -8.03 -28.50 28.55
CA MET A 1 -7.78 -27.09 28.17
C MET A 1 -9.06 -26.55 27.55
N PRO A 2 -9.58 -25.37 27.95
CA PRO A 2 -10.81 -24.86 27.38
C PRO A 2 -10.59 -24.58 25.88
N LEU A 3 -11.46 -25.16 25.06
CA LEU A 3 -11.39 -25.19 23.59
C LEU A 3 -11.96 -23.92 22.92
N PHE A 4 -12.20 -22.86 23.69
CA PHE A 4 -12.75 -21.61 23.19
C PHE A 4 -12.03 -20.44 23.86
N LYS A 5 -11.25 -19.70 23.07
CA LYS A 5 -10.94 -18.31 23.40
C LYS A 5 -12.26 -17.54 23.23
N PRO A 6 -12.78 -16.85 24.26
CA PRO A 6 -13.92 -15.97 24.06
C PRO A 6 -13.57 -14.95 22.99
N GLN A 7 -14.50 -14.64 22.08
CA GLN A 7 -14.40 -13.45 21.25
C GLN A 7 -14.38 -12.25 22.19
N THR A 8 -13.19 -11.75 22.49
CA THR A 8 -13.03 -10.41 23.03
C THR A 8 -13.59 -9.48 21.96
N GLU A 9 -14.66 -8.75 22.28
CA GLU A 9 -15.09 -7.60 21.48
C GLU A 9 -13.83 -6.75 21.24
N TRP A 10 -13.39 -6.70 19.99
CA TRP A 10 -12.26 -5.87 19.62
C TRP A 10 -12.71 -4.42 19.81
N LEU A 11 -12.08 -3.74 20.76
CA LEU A 11 -12.27 -2.31 20.95
C LEU A 11 -11.17 -1.57 20.19
N PRO A 12 -11.51 -0.51 19.45
CA PRO A 12 -10.51 0.29 18.77
C PRO A 12 -9.55 0.88 19.81
N PRO A 13 -8.22 0.80 19.59
CA PRO A 13 -7.26 1.35 20.54
C PRO A 13 -7.45 2.86 20.68
N GLU A 14 -7.39 3.35 21.93
CA GLU A 14 -7.49 4.79 22.23
C GLU A 14 -6.18 5.53 21.91
N GLU A 15 -5.06 4.80 21.86
CA GLU A 15 -3.72 5.31 21.58
C GLU A 15 -3.09 4.58 20.40
N PHE A 16 -2.40 5.34 19.54
CA PHE A 16 -1.62 4.80 18.43
C PHE A 16 -0.14 4.75 18.83
N PRO A 17 0.65 3.82 18.28
CA PRO A 17 2.07 3.72 18.59
C PRO A 17 2.82 4.97 18.11
N ASP A 18 3.80 5.39 18.91
CA ASP A 18 4.79 6.38 18.50
C ASP A 18 5.83 5.71 17.61
N LEU A 19 5.83 6.03 16.32
CA LEU A 19 6.78 5.51 15.33
C LEU A 19 7.92 6.49 15.03
N THR A 20 8.10 7.55 15.82
CA THR A 20 9.14 8.57 15.56
C THR A 20 10.57 8.03 15.62
N GLN A 21 10.79 6.92 16.33
CA GLN A 21 12.10 6.26 16.44
C GLN A 21 12.36 5.25 15.31
N ALA A 22 11.35 4.91 14.49
CA ALA A 22 11.52 3.96 13.40
C ALA A 22 12.30 4.62 12.24
N CYS A 23 13.39 4.00 11.81
CA CYS A 23 14.16 4.47 10.64
C CYS A 23 13.47 4.14 9.31
N GLU A 24 12.76 3.02 9.26
CA GLU A 24 12.12 2.47 8.07
C GLU A 24 10.67 2.09 8.42
N ILE A 25 9.73 2.56 7.61
CA ILE A 25 8.30 2.37 7.82
C ILE A 25 7.69 1.94 6.49
N ALA A 26 7.22 0.70 6.41
CA ALA A 26 6.43 0.24 5.28
C ALA A 26 4.96 0.66 5.44
N ILE A 27 4.36 1.12 4.36
CA ILE A 27 2.99 1.62 4.32
C ILE A 27 2.30 0.99 3.11
N ASP A 28 1.08 0.53 3.30
CA ASP A 28 0.21 0.04 2.24
C ASP A 28 -1.23 0.53 2.48
N LEU A 29 -1.95 0.85 1.40
CA LEU A 29 -3.29 1.42 1.45
C LEU A 29 -4.33 0.49 0.85
N GLU A 30 -5.38 0.27 1.63
CA GLU A 30 -6.59 -0.36 1.12
C GLU A 30 -7.52 0.71 0.57
N THR A 31 -8.09 0.48 -0.62
CA THR A 31 -8.81 1.53 -1.35
C THR A 31 -10.13 1.04 -1.96
N LYS A 32 -11.07 1.97 -2.07
CA LYS A 32 -12.21 1.91 -2.98
C LYS A 32 -11.84 2.67 -4.24
N ASP A 33 -11.32 1.98 -5.25
CA ASP A 33 -10.97 2.58 -6.54
C ASP A 33 -11.78 1.93 -7.67
N PRO A 34 -12.92 2.52 -8.09
CA PRO A 34 -13.76 1.94 -9.14
C PRO A 34 -13.08 1.97 -10.52
N ASN A 35 -12.02 2.76 -10.71
CA ASN A 35 -11.36 2.90 -12.01
C ASN A 35 -10.43 1.72 -12.34
N LEU A 36 -9.99 0.96 -11.32
CA LEU A 36 -9.13 -0.22 -11.51
C LEU A 36 -9.78 -1.28 -12.41
N ASN A 37 -11.09 -1.48 -12.28
CA ASN A 37 -11.83 -2.51 -13.05
C ASN A 37 -12.16 -2.11 -14.48
N ILE A 38 -12.10 -0.81 -14.79
CA ILE A 38 -12.50 -0.25 -16.10
C ILE A 38 -11.31 0.30 -16.89
N ARG A 39 -10.07 -0.02 -16.47
CA ARG A 39 -8.82 0.36 -17.13
C ARG A 39 -8.64 1.87 -17.32
N MET A 40 -9.18 2.67 -16.39
CA MET A 40 -9.05 4.14 -16.43
C MET A 40 -7.87 4.67 -15.60
N GLY A 41 -7.00 3.79 -15.10
CA GLY A 41 -5.92 4.16 -14.17
C GLY A 41 -6.47 4.37 -12.75
N SER A 42 -5.62 4.80 -11.81
CA SER A 42 -6.07 5.05 -10.43
C SER A 42 -6.98 6.27 -10.34
N GLY A 43 -8.05 6.14 -9.56
CA GLY A 43 -8.99 7.21 -9.25
C GLY A 43 -8.41 8.34 -8.40
N SER A 44 -7.27 8.13 -7.74
CA SER A 44 -6.57 9.14 -6.92
C SER A 44 -6.31 10.47 -7.65
N VAL A 45 -5.98 10.40 -8.94
CA VAL A 45 -5.62 11.56 -9.76
C VAL A 45 -6.85 12.36 -10.21
N VAL A 46 -7.98 11.67 -10.42
CA VAL A 46 -9.22 12.26 -10.94
C VAL A 46 -10.27 12.50 -9.86
N GLY A 47 -9.92 12.25 -8.59
CA GLY A 47 -10.80 12.47 -7.44
C GLY A 47 -11.97 11.47 -7.38
N VAL A 48 -11.75 10.23 -7.83
CA VAL A 48 -12.76 9.16 -7.83
C VAL A 48 -12.32 8.05 -6.89
N GLY A 49 -13.17 7.71 -5.92
CA GLY A 49 -12.86 6.69 -4.92
C GLY A 49 -12.30 7.28 -3.61
N GLU A 50 -11.88 6.41 -2.70
CA GLU A 50 -11.25 6.81 -1.44
C GLU A 50 -10.36 5.72 -0.85
N VAL A 51 -9.44 6.11 0.03
CA VAL A 51 -8.73 5.17 0.91
C VAL A 51 -9.67 4.71 2.01
N VAL A 52 -9.67 3.41 2.30
CA VAL A 52 -10.56 2.76 3.29
C VAL A 52 -9.83 2.23 4.51
N GLY A 53 -8.51 2.06 4.43
CA GLY A 53 -7.65 1.75 5.56
C GLY A 53 -6.18 1.90 5.21
N VAL A 54 -5.34 1.90 6.24
CA VAL A 54 -3.89 1.99 6.11
C VAL A 54 -3.24 0.90 6.96
N SER A 55 -2.33 0.13 6.38
CA SER A 55 -1.43 -0.75 7.11
C SER A 55 -0.06 -0.11 7.22
N VAL A 56 0.57 -0.31 8.38
CA VAL A 56 1.93 0.17 8.65
C VAL A 56 2.73 -0.95 9.28
N ALA A 57 3.98 -1.12 8.83
CA ALA A 57 4.93 -2.05 9.43
C ALA A 57 6.29 -1.38 9.68
N THR A 58 6.87 -1.65 10.84
CA THR A 58 8.26 -1.39 11.21
C THR A 58 8.89 -2.70 11.67
N GLU A 59 10.15 -2.68 12.10
CA GLU A 59 10.84 -3.88 12.59
C GLU A 59 10.06 -4.60 13.71
N ASP A 60 9.58 -3.85 14.70
CA ASP A 60 8.91 -4.40 15.89
C ASP A 60 7.39 -4.22 15.92
N PHE A 61 6.78 -3.70 14.86
CA PHE A 61 5.37 -3.33 14.86
C PHE A 61 4.71 -3.57 13.50
N CYS A 62 3.47 -4.08 13.51
CA CYS A 62 2.63 -4.12 12.33
C CYS A 62 1.15 -4.03 12.74
N ALA A 63 0.39 -3.18 12.06
CA ALA A 63 -1.05 -3.09 12.26
C ALA A 63 -1.78 -2.54 11.03
N TYR A 64 -3.04 -2.93 10.91
CA TYR A 64 -3.99 -2.33 9.97
C TYR A 64 -5.02 -1.44 10.69
N TYR A 65 -5.25 -0.25 10.14
CA TYR A 65 -6.17 0.76 10.65
C TYR A 65 -7.29 1.05 9.64
N PRO A 66 -8.45 0.36 9.75
CA PRO A 66 -9.60 0.57 8.89
C PRO A 66 -10.40 1.81 9.31
N PHE A 67 -10.91 2.57 8.34
CA PHE A 67 -11.73 3.75 8.61
C PHE A 67 -12.86 4.03 7.61
N ALA A 68 -12.98 3.28 6.51
CA ALA A 68 -14.05 3.47 5.53
C ALA A 68 -14.52 2.18 4.82
N HIS A 69 -14.43 1.02 5.48
CA HIS A 69 -15.10 -0.21 5.01
C HIS A 69 -16.62 -0.09 5.09
N GLU A 70 -17.34 -0.42 4.02
CA GLU A 70 -18.82 -0.42 3.99
C GLU A 70 -19.40 -1.55 4.85
N GLY A 71 -18.65 -2.66 5.03
CA GLY A 71 -19.03 -3.77 5.89
C GLY A 71 -18.82 -3.52 7.40
N GLY A 72 -18.27 -2.37 7.79
CA GLY A 72 -18.05 -1.98 9.18
C GLY A 72 -16.71 -2.45 9.78
N GLY A 73 -16.57 -2.30 11.10
CA GLY A 73 -15.29 -2.53 11.80
C GLY A 73 -14.28 -1.37 11.70
N ASN A 74 -14.78 -0.16 11.41
CA ASN A 74 -13.95 1.03 11.24
C ASN A 74 -13.65 1.74 12.55
N MET A 75 -12.48 2.35 12.63
CA MET A 75 -12.11 3.31 13.68
C MET A 75 -12.43 4.75 13.26
N ASP A 76 -12.21 5.71 14.16
CA ASP A 76 -12.36 7.13 13.84
C ASP A 76 -11.33 7.56 12.79
N ARG A 77 -11.84 7.93 11.60
CA ARG A 77 -11.04 8.40 10.46
C ARG A 77 -10.14 9.57 10.83
N LYS A 78 -10.62 10.54 11.60
CA LYS A 78 -9.83 11.73 11.95
C LYS A 78 -8.64 11.37 12.84
N MET A 79 -8.84 10.44 13.77
CA MET A 79 -7.76 9.94 14.62
C MET A 79 -6.66 9.26 13.79
N ILE A 80 -7.05 8.36 12.87
CA ILE A 80 -6.11 7.67 11.98
C ILE A 80 -5.39 8.65 11.06
N ILE A 81 -6.11 9.57 10.40
CA ILE A 81 -5.48 10.54 9.51
C ILE A 81 -4.51 11.45 10.27
N LYS A 82 -4.84 11.86 11.51
CA LYS A 82 -3.94 12.64 12.34
C LYS A 82 -2.66 11.85 12.66
N TRP A 83 -2.80 10.61 13.12
CA TRP A 83 -1.66 9.76 13.43
C TRP A 83 -0.79 9.48 12.20
N LEU A 84 -1.41 9.09 11.07
CA LEU A 84 -0.70 8.86 9.81
C LEU A 84 0.03 10.13 9.34
N THR A 85 -0.57 11.31 9.51
CA THR A 85 0.10 12.58 9.21
C THR A 85 1.38 12.75 10.02
N ASP A 86 1.38 12.35 11.30
CA ASP A 86 2.56 12.46 12.16
C ASP A 86 3.62 11.41 11.79
N VAL A 87 3.21 10.18 11.43
CA VAL A 87 4.09 9.16 10.85
C VAL A 87 4.75 9.65 9.55
N LEU A 88 3.98 10.27 8.65
CA LEU A 88 4.50 10.76 7.37
C LEU A 88 5.44 11.96 7.51
N LYS A 89 5.35 12.73 8.59
CA LYS A 89 6.24 13.88 8.88
C LYS A 89 7.63 13.47 9.37
N THR A 90 7.82 12.24 9.85
CA THR A 90 9.13 11.79 10.34
C THR A 90 10.18 11.82 9.22
N PRO A 91 11.49 11.82 9.53
CA PRO A 91 12.53 11.68 8.51
C PRO A 91 12.72 10.23 8.03
N SER A 92 11.99 9.25 8.58
CA SER A 92 12.09 7.83 8.24
C SER A 92 11.95 7.58 6.74
N ASP A 93 12.50 6.48 6.25
CA ASP A 93 12.18 6.00 4.90
C ASP A 93 10.75 5.44 4.86
N LYS A 94 9.99 5.77 3.81
CA LYS A 94 8.62 5.30 3.59
C LYS A 94 8.67 4.29 2.47
N ILE A 95 8.42 3.03 2.82
CA ILE A 95 8.61 1.89 1.95
C ILE A 95 7.24 1.44 1.45
N PHE A 96 7.12 1.30 0.14
CA PHE A 96 5.90 0.83 -0.50
C PHE A 96 6.26 -0.29 -1.48
N HIS A 97 5.23 -0.97 -1.96
CA HIS A 97 5.32 -1.82 -3.13
C HIS A 97 4.39 -1.26 -4.20
N ASN A 98 4.93 -0.87 -5.36
CA ASN A 98 4.20 -0.07 -6.36
C ASN A 98 3.76 1.30 -5.78
N ALA A 99 4.75 2.03 -5.25
CA ALA A 99 4.59 3.28 -4.50
C ALA A 99 3.76 4.33 -5.24
N MET A 100 3.78 4.32 -6.58
CA MET A 100 3.03 5.27 -7.40
C MET A 100 1.52 5.22 -7.09
N TYR A 101 0.98 4.07 -6.70
CA TYR A 101 -0.43 3.93 -6.33
C TYR A 101 -0.71 4.63 -4.99
N ASP A 102 -0.04 4.21 -3.93
CA ASP A 102 -0.28 4.70 -2.56
C ASP A 102 0.09 6.17 -2.40
N VAL A 103 1.22 6.60 -2.95
CA VAL A 103 1.67 7.99 -2.86
C VAL A 103 0.70 8.93 -3.55
N CYS A 104 0.08 8.53 -4.65
CA CYS A 104 -0.96 9.33 -5.30
C CYS A 104 -2.21 9.45 -4.41
N TRP A 105 -2.62 8.37 -3.75
CA TRP A 105 -3.72 8.41 -2.79
C TRP A 105 -3.43 9.29 -1.57
N LEU A 106 -2.23 9.18 -0.99
CA LEU A 106 -1.79 10.06 0.10
C LEU A 106 -1.82 11.53 -0.33
N ARG A 107 -1.34 11.84 -1.53
CA ARG A 107 -1.40 13.20 -2.09
C ARG A 107 -2.85 13.67 -2.30
N ALA A 108 -3.73 12.81 -2.82
CA ALA A 108 -5.15 13.12 -3.02
C ALA A 108 -5.86 13.41 -1.68
N MET A 109 -5.42 12.78 -0.59
CA MET A 109 -5.87 13.07 0.78
C MET A 109 -5.25 14.34 1.38
N GLY A 110 -4.37 15.02 0.65
CA GLY A 110 -3.65 16.20 1.13
C GLY A 110 -2.48 15.90 2.07
N LEU A 111 -2.07 14.63 2.18
CA LEU A 111 -0.97 14.21 3.03
C LEU A 111 0.37 14.40 2.32
N LYS A 112 1.37 14.84 3.08
CA LYS A 112 2.74 15.06 2.59
C LYS A 112 3.66 14.02 3.22
N ILE A 113 4.45 13.37 2.38
CA ILE A 113 5.50 12.45 2.83
C ILE A 113 6.80 13.25 3.00
N ASN A 114 7.41 13.13 4.17
CA ASN A 114 8.78 13.53 4.44
C ASN A 114 9.69 12.29 4.44
N GLY A 115 11.00 12.44 4.26
CA GLY A 115 11.92 11.31 4.10
C GLY A 115 11.90 10.72 2.69
N ARG A 116 12.67 9.64 2.47
CA ARG A 116 12.76 9.00 1.15
C ARG A 116 11.54 8.12 0.91
N ILE A 117 11.03 8.16 -0.31
CA ILE A 117 10.04 7.18 -0.79
C ILE A 117 10.84 6.05 -1.42
N ILE A 118 10.60 4.82 -0.97
CA ILE A 118 11.22 3.60 -1.46
C ILE A 118 10.15 2.74 -2.11
N ASP A 119 10.38 2.33 -3.35
CA ASP A 119 9.50 1.39 -4.05
C ASP A 119 10.22 0.06 -4.25
N THR A 120 9.74 -0.97 -3.55
CA THR A 120 10.29 -2.34 -3.66
C THR A 120 10.06 -2.95 -5.04
N MET A 121 9.06 -2.50 -5.81
CA MET A 121 8.84 -2.95 -7.17
C MET A 121 9.94 -2.44 -8.11
N ILE A 122 10.34 -1.17 -7.97
CA ILE A 122 11.45 -0.57 -8.71
C ILE A 122 12.77 -1.25 -8.30
N ALA A 123 13.00 -1.42 -6.98
CA ALA A 123 14.18 -2.11 -6.49
C ALA A 123 14.29 -3.53 -7.05
N ALA A 124 13.20 -4.30 -7.07
CA ALA A 124 13.18 -5.64 -7.65
C ALA A 124 13.47 -5.63 -9.16
N ALA A 125 12.93 -4.67 -9.91
CA ALA A 125 13.18 -4.53 -11.34
C ALA A 125 14.63 -4.14 -11.67
N LEU A 126 15.30 -3.40 -10.78
CA LEU A 126 16.73 -3.10 -10.93
C LEU A 126 17.62 -4.29 -10.57
N CYS A 127 17.24 -5.08 -9.56
CA CYS A 127 18.02 -6.25 -9.14
C CYS A 127 17.91 -7.44 -10.10
N ASP A 128 16.78 -7.59 -10.80
CA ASP A 128 16.58 -8.59 -11.84
C ASP A 128 15.45 -8.15 -12.80
N GLU A 129 15.84 -7.56 -13.93
CA GLU A 129 14.93 -7.06 -14.96
C GLU A 129 14.27 -8.18 -15.79
N ASN A 130 14.73 -9.43 -15.65
CA ASN A 130 14.23 -10.58 -16.40
C ASN A 130 13.13 -11.34 -15.67
N ARG A 131 12.72 -10.88 -14.48
CA ARG A 131 11.61 -11.49 -13.73
C ARG A 131 10.32 -11.45 -14.54
N LEU A 132 9.57 -12.55 -14.49
CA LEU A 132 8.26 -12.64 -15.12
C LEU A 132 7.24 -11.68 -14.51
N ARG A 133 7.34 -11.43 -13.20
CA ARG A 133 6.44 -10.58 -12.44
C ARG A 133 7.16 -9.88 -11.30
N TYR A 134 6.70 -8.67 -11.05
CA TYR A 134 7.16 -7.80 -9.96
C TYR A 134 6.10 -7.60 -8.88
N ASP A 135 5.02 -8.41 -8.87
CA ASP A 135 4.02 -8.34 -7.81
C ASP A 135 4.61 -8.80 -6.46
N LEU A 136 4.10 -8.22 -5.36
CA LEU A 136 4.62 -8.42 -4.01
C LEU A 136 4.71 -9.91 -3.62
N ASN A 137 3.72 -10.71 -4.03
CA ASN A 137 3.69 -12.14 -3.71
C ASN A 137 4.77 -12.91 -4.49
N GLY A 138 4.98 -12.58 -5.76
CA GLY A 138 6.08 -13.10 -6.57
C GLY A 138 7.45 -12.73 -6.00
N CYS A 139 7.70 -11.44 -5.76
CA CYS A 139 8.96 -10.97 -5.19
C CYS A 139 9.20 -11.52 -3.78
N GLY A 140 8.18 -11.57 -2.94
CA GLY A 140 8.27 -12.13 -1.60
C GLY A 140 8.68 -13.59 -1.59
N ARG A 141 8.11 -14.42 -2.48
CA ARG A 141 8.50 -15.84 -2.56
C ARG A 141 9.95 -16.02 -2.97
N ASP A 142 10.43 -15.22 -3.92
CA ASP A 142 11.75 -15.42 -4.51
C ASP A 142 12.89 -14.86 -3.64
N TYR A 143 12.70 -13.67 -3.04
CA TYR A 143 13.72 -13.03 -2.21
C TYR A 143 13.60 -13.36 -0.73
N VAL A 144 12.39 -13.41 -0.18
CA VAL A 144 12.15 -13.61 1.26
C VAL A 144 11.86 -15.09 1.59
N GLY A 145 11.49 -15.89 0.59
CA GLY A 145 11.00 -17.26 0.80
C GLY A 145 9.59 -17.33 1.40
N LYS A 146 8.86 -16.21 1.39
CA LYS A 146 7.50 -16.10 1.98
C LYS A 146 6.51 -15.53 0.98
N GLY A 147 5.33 -16.16 0.88
CA GLY A 147 4.21 -15.63 0.10
C GLY A 147 3.16 -14.95 0.97
N LYS A 148 2.05 -14.61 0.32
CA LYS A 148 0.79 -14.20 0.93
C LYS A 148 -0.20 -15.36 0.84
N ASP A 149 -0.78 -15.74 1.97
CA ASP A 149 -1.94 -16.64 2.00
C ASP A 149 -3.21 -15.79 1.98
N GLU A 150 -3.84 -15.74 0.82
CA GLU A 150 -5.06 -14.96 0.58
C GLU A 150 -6.33 -15.81 0.70
N SER A 151 -6.21 -17.08 1.11
CA SER A 151 -7.33 -18.03 1.11
C SER A 151 -8.53 -17.55 1.94
N ALA A 152 -8.27 -17.06 3.16
CA ALA A 152 -9.30 -16.53 4.05
C ALA A 152 -10.00 -15.28 3.46
N LEU A 153 -9.25 -14.39 2.81
CA LEU A 153 -9.80 -13.21 2.15
C LEU A 153 -10.69 -13.62 0.96
N TYR A 154 -10.22 -14.55 0.12
CA TYR A 154 -11.01 -15.07 -1.00
C TYR A 154 -12.28 -15.78 -0.54
N GLU A 155 -12.22 -16.53 0.55
CA GLU A 155 -13.39 -17.18 1.14
C GLU A 155 -14.40 -16.14 1.66
N ALA A 156 -13.92 -15.12 2.37
CA ALA A 156 -14.75 -14.01 2.84
C ALA A 156 -15.43 -13.28 1.66
N ALA A 157 -14.66 -12.87 0.65
CA ALA A 157 -15.16 -12.21 -0.55
C ALA A 157 -16.23 -13.06 -1.27
N LYS A 158 -15.99 -14.36 -1.41
CA LYS A 158 -16.96 -15.29 -2.01
C LYS A 158 -18.24 -15.39 -1.19
N SER A 159 -18.15 -15.45 0.13
CA SER A 159 -19.33 -15.51 1.01
C SER A 159 -20.16 -14.23 0.99
N TRP A 160 -19.53 -13.08 0.74
CA TRP A 160 -20.16 -11.77 0.61
C TRP A 160 -20.59 -11.45 -0.83
N GLY A 161 -20.22 -12.28 -1.81
CA GLY A 161 -20.56 -12.06 -3.22
C GLY A 161 -19.87 -10.83 -3.83
N VAL A 162 -18.64 -10.51 -3.39
CA VAL A 162 -17.87 -9.35 -3.84
C VAL A 162 -16.57 -9.78 -4.52
N ASP A 163 -16.02 -8.93 -5.37
CA ASP A 163 -14.71 -9.16 -5.98
C ASP A 163 -13.58 -9.00 -4.94
N PRO A 164 -12.73 -10.04 -4.74
CA PRO A 164 -11.67 -10.06 -3.72
C PRO A 164 -10.50 -9.11 -3.99
N LYS A 165 -10.45 -8.45 -5.15
CA LYS A 165 -9.37 -7.52 -5.51
C LYS A 165 -9.87 -6.09 -5.62
N ALA A 166 -11.08 -5.92 -6.13
CA ALA A 166 -11.61 -4.59 -6.44
C ALA A 166 -12.68 -4.11 -5.46
N GLU A 167 -13.26 -5.01 -4.66
CA GLU A 167 -14.39 -4.70 -3.80
C GLU A 167 -14.14 -5.07 -2.33
N MET A 168 -12.88 -5.23 -1.93
CA MET A 168 -12.50 -5.51 -0.53
C MET A 168 -13.05 -4.47 0.46
N TYR A 169 -13.20 -3.21 0.03
CA TYR A 169 -13.83 -2.15 0.83
C TYR A 169 -15.27 -2.45 1.25
N LYS A 170 -15.95 -3.40 0.60
CA LYS A 170 -17.30 -3.83 0.96
C LYS A 170 -17.33 -4.83 2.12
N LEU A 171 -16.20 -5.46 2.42
CA LEU A 171 -16.09 -6.44 3.48
C LEU A 171 -16.01 -5.76 4.85
N PRO A 172 -16.46 -6.42 5.93
CA PRO A 172 -16.09 -6.02 7.28
C PRO A 172 -14.56 -6.01 7.43
N ALA A 173 -14.02 -4.96 8.04
CA ALA A 173 -12.57 -4.74 8.13
C ALA A 173 -11.79 -5.92 8.73
N MET A 174 -12.42 -6.70 9.62
CA MET A 174 -11.82 -7.89 10.23
C MET A 174 -11.41 -8.97 9.22
N TYR A 175 -12.03 -9.04 8.04
CA TYR A 175 -11.67 -9.98 6.98
C TYR A 175 -10.49 -9.49 6.14
N VAL A 176 -10.19 -8.19 6.18
CA VAL A 176 -9.14 -7.54 5.40
C VAL A 176 -7.88 -7.30 6.23
N GLY A 177 -8.01 -7.16 7.56
CA GLY A 177 -6.90 -6.78 8.44
C GLY A 177 -5.66 -7.66 8.31
N ALA A 178 -5.80 -8.99 8.40
CA ALA A 178 -4.66 -9.89 8.30
C ALA A 178 -3.96 -9.85 6.92
N TYR A 179 -4.72 -9.59 5.86
CA TYR A 179 -4.18 -9.40 4.52
C TYR A 179 -3.38 -8.10 4.44
N ALA A 180 -3.98 -6.98 4.84
CA ALA A 180 -3.36 -5.66 4.79
C ALA A 180 -2.10 -5.56 5.67
N GLU A 181 -2.13 -6.17 6.86
CA GLU A 181 -0.95 -6.30 7.74
C GLU A 181 0.16 -7.10 7.05
N ARG A 182 -0.20 -8.21 6.40
CA ARG A 182 0.78 -9.04 5.72
C ARG A 182 1.42 -8.32 4.52
N ASP A 183 0.67 -7.47 3.81
CA ASP A 183 1.18 -6.67 2.70
C ASP A 183 2.24 -5.67 3.18
N ALA A 184 1.96 -4.89 4.23
CA ALA A 184 2.95 -3.97 4.81
C ALA A 184 4.17 -4.72 5.37
N GLN A 185 3.96 -5.83 6.08
CA GLN A 185 5.05 -6.62 6.65
C GLN A 185 5.94 -7.23 5.56
N LEU A 186 5.35 -7.88 4.55
CA LEU A 186 6.11 -8.47 3.44
C LEU A 186 6.82 -7.41 2.61
N THR A 187 6.24 -6.22 2.45
CA THR A 187 6.90 -5.07 1.81
C THR A 187 8.18 -4.68 2.57
N LEU A 188 8.14 -4.62 3.90
CA LEU A 188 9.33 -4.33 4.72
C LEU A 188 10.37 -5.45 4.62
N GLU A 189 9.94 -6.72 4.77
CA GLU A 189 10.82 -7.89 4.65
C GLU A 189 11.52 -7.94 3.29
N LEU A 190 10.77 -7.69 2.21
CA LEU A 190 11.28 -7.65 0.85
C LEU A 190 12.32 -6.54 0.67
N TRP A 191 12.07 -5.36 1.23
CA TRP A 191 13.04 -4.26 1.20
C TRP A 191 14.37 -4.66 1.87
N GLN A 192 14.35 -5.38 2.99
CA GLN A 192 15.58 -5.81 3.66
C GLN A 192 16.45 -6.71 2.78
N GLU A 193 15.83 -7.59 1.98
CA GLU A 193 16.57 -8.45 1.05
C GLU A 193 17.05 -7.68 -0.20
N LEU A 194 16.18 -6.87 -0.80
CA LEU A 194 16.54 -6.06 -1.98
C LEU A 194 17.66 -5.05 -1.68
N LYS A 195 17.70 -4.50 -0.46
CA LYS A 195 18.78 -3.62 -0.01
C LYS A 195 20.15 -4.31 -0.05
N LYS A 196 20.21 -5.61 0.27
CA LYS A 196 21.45 -6.40 0.19
C LYS A 196 21.84 -6.62 -1.28
N GLU A 197 20.88 -6.95 -2.13
CA GLU A 197 21.09 -7.14 -3.58
C GLU A 197 21.61 -5.86 -4.25
N ILE A 198 20.98 -4.71 -3.96
CA ILE A 198 21.40 -3.41 -4.48
C ILE A 198 22.88 -3.13 -4.15
N ILE A 199 23.30 -3.44 -2.91
CA ILE A 199 24.70 -3.28 -2.47
C ILE A 199 25.60 -4.31 -3.15
N HIS A 200 25.16 -5.56 -3.24
CA HIS A 200 25.94 -6.66 -3.80
C HIS A 200 26.25 -6.43 -5.30
N GLN A 201 25.28 -5.89 -6.04
CA GLN A 201 25.39 -5.63 -7.47
C GLN A 201 26.01 -4.25 -7.80
N ASP A 202 26.34 -3.46 -6.79
CA ASP A 202 26.90 -2.09 -6.90
C ASP A 202 25.99 -1.11 -7.68
N ILE A 203 24.67 -1.22 -7.51
CA ILE A 203 23.66 -0.41 -8.22
C ILE A 203 23.04 0.69 -7.34
N GLN A 204 23.64 1.01 -6.18
CA GLN A 204 23.14 2.04 -5.25
C GLN A 204 22.90 3.40 -5.92
N SER A 205 23.79 3.79 -6.84
CA SER A 205 23.72 5.08 -7.53
C SER A 205 22.51 5.17 -8.47
N ILE A 206 22.22 4.08 -9.19
CA ILE A 206 21.05 3.96 -10.08
C ILE A 206 19.77 3.94 -9.25
N PHE A 207 19.72 3.11 -8.20
CA PHE A 207 18.57 3.08 -7.30
C PHE A 207 18.30 4.46 -6.68
N LYS A 208 19.33 5.17 -6.24
CA LYS A 208 19.20 6.53 -5.72
C LYS A 208 18.61 7.49 -6.76
N MET A 209 19.06 7.41 -8.01
CA MET A 209 18.52 8.22 -9.12
C MET A 209 17.02 7.96 -9.32
N GLU A 210 16.58 6.70 -9.33
CA GLU A 210 15.16 6.36 -9.45
C GLU A 210 14.31 6.94 -8.31
N MET A 211 14.83 6.91 -7.07
CA MET A 211 14.14 7.48 -5.91
C MET A 211 14.07 9.02 -5.98
N GLU A 212 15.10 9.68 -6.50
CA GLU A 212 15.11 11.14 -6.71
C GLU A 212 14.18 11.57 -7.85
N LEU A 213 13.99 10.72 -8.86
CA LEU A 213 13.06 10.95 -9.97
C LEU A 213 11.59 10.78 -9.56
N PHE A 214 11.31 9.89 -8.61
CA PHE A 214 9.94 9.50 -8.25
C PHE A 214 8.98 10.67 -7.95
N PRO A 215 9.33 11.71 -7.16
CA PRO A 215 8.43 12.83 -6.91
C PRO A 215 8.00 13.58 -8.18
N CYS A 216 8.91 13.72 -9.14
CA CYS A 216 8.62 14.32 -10.45
C CYS A 216 7.59 13.49 -11.23
N LEU A 217 7.70 12.17 -11.19
CA LEU A 217 6.73 11.28 -11.85
C LEU A 217 5.33 11.39 -11.22
N VAL A 218 5.25 11.55 -9.90
CA VAL A 218 3.97 11.84 -9.23
C VAL A 218 3.41 13.19 -9.70
N ASP A 219 4.23 14.25 -9.80
CA ASP A 219 3.80 15.54 -10.33
C ASP A 219 3.31 15.46 -11.78
N MET A 220 4.03 14.76 -12.65
CA MET A 220 3.62 14.54 -14.04
C MET A 220 2.30 13.79 -14.12
N ARG A 221 2.09 12.78 -13.26
CA ARG A 221 0.84 12.01 -13.23
C ARG A 221 -0.36 12.88 -12.83
N PHE A 222 -0.20 13.78 -11.85
CA PHE A 222 -1.26 14.71 -11.45
C PHE A 222 -1.49 15.85 -12.45
N LEU A 223 -0.44 16.28 -13.15
CA LEU A 223 -0.55 17.29 -14.20
C LEU A 223 -1.35 16.77 -15.40
N GLY A 224 -1.12 15.50 -15.78
CA GLY A 224 -1.78 14.85 -16.90
C GLY A 224 -1.48 15.50 -18.25
N VAL A 225 -2.17 15.02 -19.29
CA VAL A 225 -2.10 15.56 -20.64
C VAL A 225 -3.52 15.85 -21.12
N ARG A 226 -3.75 17.08 -21.61
CA ARG A 226 -5.04 17.48 -22.15
C ARG A 226 -5.27 16.82 -23.51
N VAL A 227 -6.40 16.16 -23.68
CA VAL A 227 -6.80 15.49 -24.93
C VAL A 227 -8.09 16.12 -25.45
N ASN A 228 -8.14 16.42 -26.75
CA ASN A 228 -9.38 16.79 -27.42
C ASN A 228 -10.16 15.51 -27.77
N GLN A 229 -11.21 15.22 -27.00
CA GLN A 229 -12.00 14.00 -27.15
C GLN A 229 -12.82 13.97 -28.45
N GLU A 230 -13.31 15.13 -28.92
CA GLU A 230 -14.08 15.23 -30.18
C GLU A 230 -13.18 14.88 -31.37
N GLN A 231 -11.98 15.47 -31.43
CA GLN A 231 -11.01 15.16 -32.48
C GLN A 231 -10.59 13.69 -32.43
N ALA A 232 -10.29 13.16 -31.24
CA ALA A 232 -9.89 11.76 -31.08
C ALA A 232 -10.98 10.76 -31.48
N ALA A 233 -12.26 11.13 -31.38
CA ALA A 233 -13.37 10.29 -31.79
C ALA A 233 -13.57 10.24 -33.32
N ILE A 234 -13.09 11.26 -34.05
CA ILE A 234 -13.17 11.34 -35.51
C ILE A 234 -12.08 10.47 -36.18
N GLU A 235 -10.94 10.27 -35.54
CA GLU A 235 -9.77 9.54 -36.08
C GLU A 235 -9.80 8.01 -35.82
N LYS A 236 -10.94 7.45 -35.38
CA LYS A 236 -11.14 6.00 -35.22
C LYS A 236 -11.49 5.31 -36.54
#